data_AF-A0A7Y5TX00-F1
#
_entry.id   AF-A0A7Y5TX00-F1
#
_cell.length_a   1.000
_cell.length_b   1.000
_cell.length_c   1.000
_cell.angle_alpha   90.00
_cell.angle_beta   90.00
_cell.angle_gamma   90.00
#
_symmetry.space_group_name_H-M   'P 1'
#
loop_
_entity.id
_entity.type
_entity.pdbx_description
1 polymer ?
#
loop_
_entity_poly.entity_id
_entity_poly.type
_entity_poly.pdbx_seq_one_letter_code
_entity_poly.pdbx_strand_id
1 'polypeptide(L)'
;MDKIALLDGRTVDWPHVHIVINHFPIILAVMGTAALLLASFRGQRASWLYGTISLSLAAVTVIPAYFTGAPAERALARPWYVPGGVVHSHEEAARIAAILVVVAGLVSVVAWRRLVRYPREVRMPGALRTTLLVTALIASGSIGYAWWLGGRIIHDAPIL
;
A
#
# COMPACT_ATOMS: atom_id res chain seq x y z
N MET A 1 1.50 13.19 -25.24
CA MET A 1 0.13 12.94 -25.73
C MET A 1 -0.71 12.58 -24.51
N ASP A 2 -0.88 13.50 -23.56
CA ASP A 2 -1.14 13.15 -22.14
C ASP A 2 -2.40 13.81 -21.58
N LYS A 3 -3.47 13.86 -22.39
CA LYS A 3 -4.80 14.26 -21.93
C LYS A 3 -5.80 13.24 -22.48
N ILE A 4 -6.31 12.36 -21.62
CA ILE A 4 -7.55 11.66 -21.91
C ILE A 4 -8.64 12.71 -21.71
N ALA A 5 -9.19 13.20 -22.81
CA ALA A 5 -10.35 14.09 -22.77
C ALA A 5 -11.55 13.26 -22.29
N LEU A 6 -12.13 13.64 -21.16
CA LEU A 6 -13.43 13.12 -20.75
C LEU A 6 -14.49 13.68 -21.71
N LEU A 7 -15.63 13.00 -21.80
CA LEU A 7 -16.73 13.33 -22.73
C LEU A 7 -17.33 14.74 -22.53
N ASP A 8 -16.90 15.45 -21.49
CA ASP A 8 -17.32 16.80 -21.08
C ASP A 8 -16.23 17.88 -21.23
N GLY A 9 -15.08 17.55 -21.85
CA GLY A 9 -13.97 18.50 -22.06
C GLY A 9 -13.02 18.67 -20.87
N ARG A 10 -13.20 17.89 -19.78
CA ARG A 10 -12.28 17.92 -18.62
C ARG A 10 -11.08 16.99 -18.83
N THR A 11 -9.94 17.37 -18.26
CA THR A 11 -8.72 16.54 -18.24
C THR A 11 -8.55 15.87 -16.89
N VAL A 12 -8.11 14.62 -16.87
CA VAL A 12 -7.82 13.89 -15.62
C VAL A 12 -6.66 14.55 -14.86
N ASP A 13 -6.90 14.86 -13.58
CA ASP A 13 -5.87 15.31 -12.64
C ASP A 13 -5.18 14.10 -11.98
N TRP A 14 -4.04 13.69 -12.54
CA TRP A 14 -3.34 12.48 -12.12
C TRP A 14 -2.83 12.51 -10.66
N PRO A 15 -2.21 13.60 -10.16
CA PRO A 15 -1.90 13.74 -8.74
C PRO A 15 -3.11 13.51 -7.83
N HIS A 16 -4.26 14.10 -8.16
CA HIS A 16 -5.48 13.90 -7.38
C HIS A 16 -5.93 12.43 -7.38
N VAL A 17 -6.00 11.81 -8.57
CA VAL A 17 -6.37 10.39 -8.71
C VAL A 17 -5.40 9.48 -7.96
N HIS A 18 -4.10 9.72 -8.09
CA HIS A 18 -3.08 8.93 -7.41
C HIS A 18 -3.21 9.03 -5.89
N ILE A 19 -3.39 10.23 -5.35
CA ILE A 19 -3.60 10.44 -3.93
C ILE A 19 -4.82 9.65 -3.46
N VAL A 20 -5.98 9.78 -4.12
CA VAL A 20 -7.20 9.04 -3.74
C VAL A 20 -6.97 7.53 -3.71
N ILE A 21 -6.33 6.98 -4.75
CA ILE A 21 -6.10 5.54 -4.87
C ILE A 21 -5.04 5.04 -3.88
N ASN A 22 -3.99 5.82 -3.61
CA ASN A 22 -2.89 5.41 -2.73
C ASN A 22 -3.32 5.25 -1.26
N HIS A 23 -4.42 5.87 -0.83
CA HIS A 23 -4.94 5.67 0.53
C HIS A 23 -5.35 4.22 0.82
N PHE A 24 -5.89 3.52 -0.18
CA PHE A 24 -6.38 2.15 0.00
C PHE A 24 -5.27 1.17 0.41
N PRO A 25 -4.17 1.00 -0.35
CA PRO A 25 -3.10 0.09 0.04
C PRO A 25 -2.44 0.49 1.37
N ILE A 26 -2.30 1.80 1.66
CA ILE A 26 -1.74 2.28 2.94
C ILE A 26 -2.61 1.82 4.12
N ILE A 27 -3.90 2.17 4.10
CA ILE A 27 -4.82 1.88 5.21
C ILE A 27 -4.96 0.37 5.39
N LEU A 28 -5.15 -0.37 4.30
CA LEU A 28 -5.33 -1.82 4.36
C LEU A 28 -4.06 -2.53 4.87
N ALA A 29 -2.87 -2.09 4.46
CA ALA A 29 -1.63 -2.68 4.95
C ALA A 29 -1.43 -2.39 6.44
N VAL A 30 -1.58 -1.13 6.88
CA VAL A 30 -1.39 -0.75 8.29
C VAL A 30 -2.43 -1.41 9.20
N MET A 31 -3.71 -1.33 8.84
CA MET A 31 -4.79 -1.94 9.64
C MET A 31 -4.74 -3.48 9.60
N GLY A 32 -4.36 -4.06 8.47
CA GLY A 32 -4.15 -5.50 8.34
C GLY A 32 -3.04 -5.98 9.28
N THR A 33 -1.88 -5.33 9.25
CA THR A 33 -0.75 -5.64 10.13
C THR A 33 -1.10 -5.46 11.60
N ALA A 34 -1.77 -4.36 11.97
CA ALA A 34 -2.23 -4.13 13.34
C ALA A 34 -3.16 -5.25 13.83
N ALA A 35 -4.08 -5.72 12.99
CA ALA A 35 -4.95 -6.84 13.33
C ALA A 35 -4.21 -8.17 13.45
N LEU A 36 -3.19 -8.43 12.63
CA LEU A 36 -2.35 -9.63 12.76
C LEU A 36 -1.55 -9.63 14.06
N LEU A 37 -0.99 -8.48 14.44
CA LEU A 37 -0.32 -8.31 15.73
C LEU A 37 -1.30 -8.58 16.88
N LEU A 38 -2.48 -7.96 16.83
CA LEU A 38 -3.55 -8.20 17.81
C LEU A 38 -3.94 -9.68 17.90
N ALA A 39 -4.05 -10.34 16.75
CA ALA A 39 -4.37 -11.76 16.65
C ALA A 39 -3.27 -12.64 17.26
N SER A 40 -2.01 -12.23 17.15
CA SER A 40 -0.87 -12.90 17.76
C SER A 40 -0.89 -12.81 19.29
N PHE A 41 -1.36 -11.69 19.85
CA PHE A 41 -1.49 -11.51 21.30
C PHE A 41 -2.76 -12.17 21.87
N ARG A 42 -3.91 -12.00 21.21
CA ARG A 42 -5.21 -12.46 21.72
C ARG A 42 -5.63 -13.86 21.26
N GLY A 43 -4.96 -14.42 20.26
CA GLY A 43 -5.31 -15.72 19.68
C GLY A 43 -6.67 -15.76 18.99
N GLN A 44 -7.23 -14.61 18.61
CA GLN A 44 -8.56 -14.51 18.01
C GLN A 44 -8.52 -14.80 16.51
N ARG A 45 -9.23 -15.85 16.07
CA ARG A 45 -9.33 -16.24 14.65
C ARG A 45 -9.92 -15.13 13.77
N ALA A 46 -10.88 -14.36 14.29
CA ALA A 46 -11.48 -13.24 13.56
C ALA A 46 -10.43 -12.17 13.19
N SER A 47 -9.51 -11.85 14.10
CA SER A 47 -8.42 -10.91 13.86
C SER A 47 -7.43 -11.43 12.81
N TRP A 48 -7.12 -12.74 12.83
CA TRP A 48 -6.30 -13.37 11.78
C TRP A 48 -6.97 -13.30 10.40
N LEU A 49 -8.29 -13.56 10.33
CA LEU A 49 -9.05 -13.45 9.08
C LEU A 49 -9.09 -12.02 8.56
N TYR A 50 -9.40 -11.05 9.42
CA TYR A 50 -9.40 -9.64 9.04
C TYR A 50 -8.02 -9.20 8.55
N GLY A 51 -6.97 -9.49 9.32
CA GLY A 51 -5.61 -9.09 8.95
C GLY A 51 -5.18 -9.68 7.61
N THR A 52 -5.51 -10.96 7.38
CA THR A 52 -5.12 -11.64 6.14
C THR A 52 -5.91 -11.15 4.91
N ILE A 53 -7.20 -10.89 5.06
CA ILE A 53 -8.03 -10.31 3.98
C ILE A 53 -7.55 -8.88 3.67
N SER A 54 -7.31 -8.06 4.68
CA SER A 54 -6.85 -6.67 4.49
C SER A 54 -5.53 -6.61 3.72
N LEU A 55 -4.52 -7.40 4.09
CA LEU A 55 -3.25 -7.43 3.34
C LEU A 55 -3.41 -7.97 1.91
N SER A 56 -4.33 -8.92 1.70
CA SER A 56 -4.62 -9.41 0.35
C SER A 56 -5.23 -8.30 -0.52
N LEU A 57 -6.16 -7.52 0.04
CA LEU A 57 -6.76 -6.36 -0.64
C LEU A 57 -5.75 -5.22 -0.82
N ALA A 58 -4.81 -5.03 0.11
CA ALA A 58 -3.72 -4.07 -0.05
C ALA A 58 -2.86 -4.41 -1.29
N ALA A 59 -2.52 -5.68 -1.49
CA ALA A 59 -1.79 -6.13 -2.68
C ALA A 59 -2.56 -5.94 -4.00
N VAL A 60 -3.89 -6.01 -3.98
CA VAL A 60 -4.70 -5.71 -5.17
C VAL A 60 -4.73 -4.20 -5.44
N THR A 61 -4.94 -3.40 -4.39
CA THR A 61 -5.12 -1.94 -4.51
C THR A 61 -3.81 -1.18 -4.72
N VAL A 62 -2.65 -1.77 -4.38
CA VAL A 62 -1.34 -1.15 -4.68
C VAL A 62 -1.03 -1.15 -6.17
N ILE A 63 -1.62 -2.05 -6.97
CA ILE A 63 -1.43 -2.13 -8.42
C ILE A 63 -1.92 -0.85 -9.13
N PRO A 64 -3.20 -0.42 -8.97
CA PRO A 64 -3.63 0.85 -9.56
C PRO A 64 -2.92 2.05 -8.96
N ALA A 65 -2.52 2.02 -7.68
CA ALA A 65 -1.70 3.08 -7.09
C ALA A 65 -0.36 3.24 -7.81
N TYR A 66 0.32 2.12 -8.10
CA TYR A 66 1.58 2.10 -8.85
C TYR A 66 1.42 2.68 -10.26
N PHE A 67 0.41 2.24 -11.01
CA PHE A 67 0.21 2.71 -12.39
C PHE A 67 -0.21 4.18 -12.48
N THR A 68 -0.87 4.71 -11.46
CA THR A 68 -1.25 6.13 -11.41
C THR A 68 -0.11 7.04 -10.92
N GLY A 69 0.96 6.47 -10.35
CA GLY A 69 2.13 7.21 -9.86
C GLY A 69 2.92 7.89 -10.98
N ALA A 70 3.26 7.17 -12.06
CA ALA A 70 4.07 7.74 -13.15
C ALA A 70 3.38 8.92 -13.89
N PRO A 71 2.07 8.88 -14.21
CA PRO A 71 1.36 10.06 -14.70
C PRO A 71 1.34 11.23 -13.69
N ALA A 72 1.23 10.94 -12.39
CA ALA A 72 1.26 11.96 -11.35
C ALA A 72 2.64 12.63 -11.22
N GLU A 73 3.70 11.84 -11.24
CA GLU A 73 5.10 12.31 -11.27
C GLU A 73 5.34 13.24 -12.47
N ARG A 74 4.95 12.84 -13.68
CA ARG A 74 5.09 13.68 -14.88
C ARG A 74 4.29 14.99 -14.80
N ALA A 75 3.16 14.99 -14.10
CA ALA A 75 2.39 16.21 -13.86
C ALA A 75 3.09 17.14 -12.85
N LEU A 76 3.73 16.56 -11.82
CA LEU A 76 4.49 17.28 -10.79
C LEU A 76 5.91 17.68 -11.22
N ALA A 77 6.44 17.13 -12.31
CA ALA A 77 7.72 17.54 -12.88
C ALA A 77 7.68 18.91 -13.61
N ARG A 78 6.48 19.48 -13.80
CA ARG A 78 6.27 20.73 -14.55
C ARG A 78 6.41 22.00 -13.71
N PRO A 79 5.87 22.08 -12.49
CA PRO A 79 5.95 23.30 -11.70
C PRO A 79 7.36 23.49 -11.12
N TRP A 80 7.91 24.70 -11.28
CA TRP A 80 9.26 25.05 -10.80
C TRP A 80 9.42 24.97 -9.28
N TYR A 81 8.32 25.02 -8.53
CA TYR A 81 8.30 25.01 -7.07
C TYR A 81 8.24 23.60 -6.46
N VAL A 82 8.20 22.53 -7.25
CA VAL A 82 8.24 21.16 -6.72
C VAL A 82 9.66 20.62 -6.91
N PRO A 83 10.43 20.38 -5.84
CA PRO A 83 11.78 19.83 -5.97
C PRO A 83 11.74 18.39 -6.54
N GLY A 84 12.29 18.20 -7.75
CA GLY A 84 12.28 16.90 -8.41
C GLY A 84 12.95 15.77 -7.61
N GLY A 85 13.96 16.09 -6.79
CA GLY A 85 14.64 15.11 -5.93
C GLY A 85 13.71 14.48 -4.87
N VAL A 86 12.73 15.23 -4.36
CA VAL A 86 11.76 14.73 -3.37
C VAL A 86 10.75 13.80 -4.05
N VAL A 87 10.28 14.17 -5.25
CA VAL A 87 9.38 13.33 -6.06
C VAL A 87 10.05 12.01 -6.43
N HIS A 88 11.30 12.05 -6.90
CA HIS A 88 12.06 10.85 -7.25
C HIS A 88 12.29 9.93 -6.04
N SER A 89 12.59 10.50 -4.86
CA SER A 89 12.76 9.73 -3.63
C SER A 89 11.46 9.01 -3.23
N HIS A 90 10.32 9.69 -3.35
CA HIS A 90 9.02 9.06 -3.12
C HIS A 90 8.74 7.95 -4.13
N GLU A 91 9.00 8.17 -5.41
CA GLU A 91 8.77 7.19 -6.48
C GLU A 91 9.57 5.89 -6.24
N GLU A 92 10.86 6.01 -5.93
CA GLU A 92 11.72 4.84 -5.69
C GLU A 92 11.28 4.08 -4.43
N ALA A 93 10.97 4.80 -3.34
CA ALA A 93 10.43 4.19 -2.14
C ALA A 93 9.07 3.51 -2.38
N ALA A 94 8.17 4.14 -3.15
CA ALA A 94 6.85 3.62 -3.49
C ALA A 94 6.95 2.37 -4.36
N ARG A 95 7.91 2.30 -5.28
CA ARG A 95 8.18 1.12 -6.11
C ARG A 95 8.60 -0.08 -5.25
N ILE A 96 9.55 0.12 -4.35
CA ILE A 96 9.99 -0.92 -3.41
C ILE A 96 8.82 -1.35 -2.51
N ALA A 97 8.08 -0.39 -1.95
CA ALA A 97 6.93 -0.68 -1.10
C ALA A 97 5.85 -1.47 -1.84
N ALA A 98 5.56 -1.15 -3.11
CA ALA A 98 4.58 -1.87 -3.90
C ALA A 98 4.95 -3.36 -4.05
N ILE A 99 6.22 -3.66 -4.34
CA ILE A 99 6.70 -5.05 -4.43
C ILE A 99 6.54 -5.76 -3.08
N LEU A 100 6.95 -5.12 -1.98
CA LEU A 100 6.87 -5.71 -0.64
C LEU A 100 5.42 -5.96 -0.21
N VAL A 101 4.50 -5.04 -0.52
CA VAL A 101 3.05 -5.20 -0.26
C VAL A 101 2.47 -6.35 -1.07
N VAL A 102 2.85 -6.50 -2.34
CA VAL A 102 2.43 -7.66 -3.15
C VAL A 102 2.93 -8.98 -2.55
N VAL A 103 4.20 -9.05 -2.15
CA VAL A 103 4.77 -10.24 -1.50
C VAL A 103 4.03 -10.57 -0.21
N ALA A 104 3.80 -9.58 0.67
CA ALA A 104 3.04 -9.77 1.90
C ALA A 104 1.60 -10.23 1.62
N GLY A 105 0.94 -9.66 0.61
CA GLY A 105 -0.39 -10.07 0.17
C GLY A 105 -0.45 -11.51 -0.32
N LEU A 106 0.55 -11.99 -1.07
CA LEU A 106 0.60 -13.39 -1.51
C LEU A 106 0.74 -14.36 -0.34
N VAL A 107 1.64 -14.06 0.61
CA VAL A 107 1.75 -14.83 1.87
C VAL A 107 0.43 -14.81 2.64
N SER A 108 -0.22 -13.65 2.65
CA SER A 108 -1.52 -13.45 3.29
C SER A 108 -2.65 -14.28 2.65
N VAL A 109 -2.69 -14.42 1.32
CA VAL A 109 -3.65 -15.28 0.62
C VAL A 109 -3.47 -16.75 1.02
N VAL A 110 -2.22 -17.23 1.15
CA VAL A 110 -1.93 -18.60 1.61
C VAL A 110 -2.44 -18.80 3.03
N ALA A 111 -2.18 -17.84 3.92
CA ALA A 111 -2.64 -17.83 5.29
C ALA A 111 -4.18 -17.81 5.39
N TRP A 112 -4.83 -16.90 4.69
CA TRP A 112 -6.29 -16.80 4.61
C TRP A 112 -6.92 -18.11 4.12
N ARG A 113 -6.40 -18.68 3.02
CA ARG A 113 -6.89 -19.95 2.47
C ARG A 113 -6.80 -21.09 3.49
N ARG A 114 -5.74 -21.14 4.31
CA ARG A 114 -5.61 -22.12 5.39
C ARG A 114 -6.69 -21.91 6.45
N LEU A 115 -6.89 -20.67 6.90
CA LEU A 115 -7.91 -20.34 7.92
C LEU A 115 -9.33 -20.67 7.46
N VAL A 116 -9.63 -20.53 6.18
CA VAL A 116 -10.94 -20.88 5.61
C VAL A 116 -11.09 -22.39 5.47
N ARG A 117 -10.07 -23.11 4.99
CA ARG A 117 -10.13 -24.56 4.78
C ARG A 117 -10.20 -25.37 6.08
N TYR A 118 -9.57 -24.89 7.16
CA TYR A 118 -9.47 -25.61 8.43
C TYR A 118 -10.10 -24.81 9.57
N PRO A 119 -11.43 -24.66 9.62
CA PRO A 119 -12.10 -23.75 10.55
C PRO A 119 -12.00 -24.15 12.02
N ARG A 120 -11.70 -25.43 12.30
CA ARG A 120 -11.51 -25.97 13.65
C ARG A 120 -10.06 -25.87 14.14
N GLU A 121 -9.11 -25.53 13.26
CA GLU A 121 -7.73 -25.31 13.66
C GLU A 121 -7.60 -23.94 14.33
N VAL A 122 -7.32 -23.96 15.64
CA VAL A 122 -7.17 -22.74 16.44
C VAL A 122 -5.86 -22.00 16.11
N ARG A 123 -4.85 -22.72 15.59
CA ARG A 123 -3.50 -22.17 15.37
C ARG A 123 -2.96 -22.54 13.99
N MET A 124 -2.47 -21.52 13.28
CA MET A 124 -1.73 -21.69 12.02
C MET A 124 -0.35 -22.28 12.30
N PRO A 125 0.28 -22.97 11.33
CA PRO A 125 1.66 -23.43 11.46
C PRO A 125 2.60 -22.28 11.87
N GLY A 126 3.49 -22.53 12.83
CA GLY A 126 4.36 -21.50 13.41
C GLY A 126 5.18 -20.76 12.35
N ALA A 127 5.75 -21.48 11.39
CA ALA A 127 6.49 -20.91 10.27
C ALA A 127 5.63 -19.94 9.45
N LEU A 128 4.44 -20.36 9.01
CA LEU A 128 3.52 -19.52 8.22
C LEU A 128 3.11 -18.26 8.99
N ARG A 129 2.84 -18.39 10.30
CA ARG A 129 2.50 -17.26 11.17
C ARG A 129 3.65 -16.26 11.24
N THR A 130 4.87 -16.73 11.46
CA THR A 130 6.06 -15.86 11.54
C THR A 130 6.34 -15.19 10.20
N THR A 131 6.31 -15.94 9.09
CA THR A 131 6.50 -15.38 7.74
C THR A 131 5.46 -14.30 7.45
N LEU A 132 4.18 -14.55 7.77
CA LEU A 132 3.11 -13.57 7.59
C LEU A 132 3.38 -12.30 8.40
N LEU A 133 3.71 -12.41 9.69
CA LEU A 133 3.99 -11.24 10.53
C LEU A 133 5.20 -10.44 10.05
N VAL A 134 6.29 -11.12 9.67
CA VAL A 134 7.52 -10.46 9.19
C VAL A 134 7.24 -9.70 7.88
N THR A 135 6.63 -10.36 6.91
CA THR A 135 6.29 -9.72 5.62
C THR A 135 5.30 -8.58 5.79
N ALA A 136 4.30 -8.72 6.68
CA ALA A 136 3.35 -7.67 7.01
C ALA A 136 4.03 -6.43 7.61
N LEU A 137 4.94 -6.62 8.57
CA LEU A 137 5.69 -5.52 9.20
C LEU A 137 6.60 -4.81 8.19
N ILE A 138 7.33 -5.56 7.36
CA ILE A 138 8.19 -5.00 6.32
C ILE A 138 7.35 -4.21 5.30
N ALA A 139 6.23 -4.77 4.84
CA ALA A 139 5.33 -4.11 3.91
C ALA A 139 4.75 -2.81 4.50
N SER A 140 4.17 -2.87 5.72
CA SER A 140 3.61 -1.69 6.39
C SER A 140 4.66 -0.62 6.69
N GLY A 141 5.86 -1.01 7.10
CA GLY A 141 6.97 -0.08 7.31
C GLY A 141 7.40 0.60 6.02
N SER A 142 7.58 -0.17 4.94
CA SER A 142 8.00 0.35 3.63
C SER A 142 6.96 1.30 3.01
N ILE A 143 5.67 0.95 3.07
CA ILE A 143 4.61 1.82 2.53
C ILE A 143 4.41 3.06 3.42
N GLY A 144 4.62 2.94 4.73
CA GLY A 144 4.63 4.08 5.65
C GLY A 144 5.78 5.05 5.36
N TYR A 145 6.96 4.54 5.00
CA TYR A 145 8.09 5.36 4.58
C TYR A 145 7.81 6.07 3.24
N ALA A 146 7.24 5.36 2.26
CA ALA A 146 6.83 5.97 1.00
C ALA A 146 5.76 7.07 1.21
N TRP A 147 4.81 6.84 2.12
CA TRP A 147 3.80 7.83 2.51
C TRP A 147 4.43 9.09 3.13
N TRP A 148 5.41 8.92 4.03
CA TRP A 148 6.13 10.02 4.66
C TRP A 148 6.89 10.88 3.62
N LEU A 149 7.58 10.25 2.67
CA LEU A 149 8.21 10.96 1.54
C LEU A 149 7.18 11.65 0.64
N GLY A 150 6.01 11.04 0.44
CA GLY A 150 4.91 11.65 -0.32
C GLY A 150 4.41 12.95 0.31
N GLY A 151 4.33 13.01 1.65
CA GLY A 151 3.98 14.24 2.38
C GLY A 151 5.01 15.36 2.19
N ARG A 152 6.30 15.01 2.07
CA ARG A 152 7.38 15.98 1.83
C ARG A 152 7.29 16.68 0.48
N ILE A 153 6.65 16.08 -0.53
CA ILE A 153 6.44 16.74 -1.83
C ILE A 153 5.72 18.09 -1.66
N ILE A 154 4.80 18.18 -0.70
CA ILE A 154 4.08 19.41 -0.37
C ILE A 154 4.87 20.26 0.64
N HIS A 155 5.39 19.64 1.70
CA HIS A 155 6.06 20.40 2.78
C HIS A 155 7.42 21.00 2.41
N ASP A 156 8.12 20.43 1.43
CA ASP A 156 9.41 20.95 0.96
C ASP A 156 9.24 21.89 -0.26
N ALA A 157 7.99 22.18 -0.67
CA ALA A 157 7.71 23.13 -1.74
C ALA A 157 7.95 24.57 -1.22
N PRO A 158 8.76 25.41 -1.90
CA PRO A 158 9.16 26.73 -1.38
C PRO A 158 8.04 27.77 -1.20
N ILE A 159 6.83 27.44 -1.59
CA ILE A 159 5.67 28.35 -1.61
C ILE A 159 4.62 28.00 -0.53
N LEU A 160 4.88 26.98 0.29
CA LEU A 160 4.04 26.53 1.40
C LEU A 160 4.82 26.61 2.72
#